data_AF-A0A481UD82-F1
#
_entry.id   AF-A0A481UD82-F1
#
_cell.length_a   1.000
_cell.length_b   1.000
_cell.length_c   1.000
_cell.angle_alpha   90.00
_cell.angle_beta   90.00
_cell.angle_gamma   90.00
#
_symmetry.space_group_name_H-M   'P 1'
#
loop_
_entity.id
_entity.type
_entity.pdbx_description
1 polymer ?
#
loop_
_entity_poly.entity_id
_entity_poly.type
_entity_poly.pdbx_seq_one_letter_code
_entity_poly.pdbx_strand_id
1 'polypeptide(L)'
;NSITYFSLIDSGDYMLKGMGGLIFLVIFGGSITTWLIFPTPYMICLPLSMKLMVLFTIFLGVLLGSILSLVGLNDKSKILIFYSLSFYISSIWNLNFLSTLGVNYYFLIFGNNYNFIVDQGWSEYYGSQNIFNLMSKTSSFLQKMFFNNIKIFLVLFLIWVCILLF
;
A
#
# COMPACT_ATOMS: atom_id res chain seq x y z
N ASN A 1 13.95 29.57 11.34
CA ASN A 1 14.47 30.29 10.17
C ASN A 1 13.35 30.67 9.23
N SER A 2 12.63 31.74 9.56
CA SER A 2 11.66 32.38 8.68
C SER A 2 12.42 33.28 7.69
N ILE A 3 12.96 32.67 6.64
CA ILE A 3 13.45 33.42 5.49
C ILE A 3 12.29 33.55 4.53
N THR A 4 11.82 34.79 4.43
CA THR A 4 10.83 35.27 3.48
C THR A 4 11.31 35.03 2.05
N TYR A 5 10.58 34.22 1.28
CA TYR A 5 10.74 34.08 -0.18
C TYR A 5 10.22 35.32 -0.93
N PHE A 6 10.75 36.51 -0.61
CA PHE A 6 10.28 37.77 -1.22
C PHE A 6 11.07 38.22 -2.45
N SER A 7 11.85 37.33 -3.07
CA SER A 7 12.51 37.62 -4.35
C SER A 7 12.24 36.52 -5.36
N LEU A 8 11.00 36.40 -5.82
CA LEU A 8 10.73 35.83 -7.14
C LEU A 8 11.07 36.91 -8.17
N ILE A 9 12.35 37.02 -8.48
CA ILE A 9 12.76 37.68 -9.71
C ILE A 9 12.47 36.65 -10.80
N ASP A 10 11.30 36.79 -11.45
CA ASP A 10 10.95 36.07 -12.68
C ASP A 10 11.89 36.51 -13.79
N SER A 11 13.11 35.99 -13.74
CA SER A 11 14.09 36.09 -14.82
C SER A 11 14.07 34.76 -15.56
N GLY A 12 13.13 34.65 -16.48
CA GLY A 12 12.94 33.42 -17.22
C GLY A 12 12.21 33.66 -18.53
N ASP A 13 12.89 34.25 -19.51
CA ASP A 13 12.43 34.22 -20.92
C ASP A 13 12.06 32.79 -21.34
N TYR A 14 12.73 31.77 -20.79
CA TYR A 14 12.40 30.36 -20.97
C TYR A 14 11.04 29.97 -20.36
N MET A 15 10.70 30.47 -19.17
CA MET A 15 9.40 30.21 -18.54
C MET A 15 8.27 30.93 -19.29
N LEU A 16 8.49 32.19 -19.70
CA LEU A 16 7.53 32.96 -20.50
C LEU A 16 7.28 32.30 -21.87
N LYS A 17 8.32 31.79 -22.54
CA LYS A 17 8.17 31.03 -23.78
C LYS A 17 7.36 29.74 -23.56
N GLY A 18 7.59 29.03 -22.46
CA GLY A 18 6.82 27.83 -22.11
C GLY A 18 5.34 28.12 -21.83
N MET A 19 5.04 29.10 -20.99
CA MET A 19 3.67 29.52 -20.68
C MET A 19 2.95 30.06 -21.92
N GLY A 20 3.62 30.87 -22.74
CA GLY A 20 3.06 31.41 -23.98
C GLY A 20 2.72 30.31 -25.01
N GLY A 21 3.59 29.31 -25.17
CA GLY A 21 3.33 28.15 -26.02
C GLY A 21 2.09 27.36 -25.56
N LEU A 22 1.93 27.17 -24.24
CA LEU A 22 0.75 26.50 -23.68
C LEU A 22 -0.54 27.29 -23.93
N ILE A 23 -0.54 28.62 -23.74
CA ILE A 23 -1.72 29.45 -24.00
C ILE A 23 -2.14 29.35 -25.46
N PHE A 24 -1.19 29.44 -26.39
CA PHE A 24 -1.46 29.30 -27.82
C PHE A 24 -2.10 27.93 -28.12
N LEU A 25 -1.52 26.84 -27.59
CA LEU A 25 -2.02 25.49 -27.83
C LEU A 25 -3.43 25.31 -27.26
N VAL A 26 -3.75 25.87 -26.11
CA VAL A 26 -5.11 25.77 -25.52
C VAL A 26 -6.15 26.45 -26.41
N ILE A 27 -5.85 27.64 -26.94
CA ILE A 27 -6.80 28.40 -27.79
C ILE A 27 -7.07 27.68 -29.11
N PHE A 28 -6.03 27.22 -29.81
CA PHE A 28 -6.18 26.55 -31.10
C PHE A 28 -6.57 25.09 -30.97
N GLY A 29 -6.06 24.38 -29.96
CA GLY A 29 -6.32 22.96 -29.73
C GLY A 29 -7.80 22.69 -29.45
N GLY A 30 -8.46 23.53 -28.64
CA GLY A 30 -9.88 23.39 -28.36
C GLY A 30 -10.75 23.50 -29.62
N SER A 31 -10.50 24.49 -30.47
CA SER A 31 -11.28 24.67 -31.70
C SER A 31 -11.03 23.56 -32.72
N ILE A 32 -9.77 23.20 -32.96
CA ILE A 32 -9.39 22.13 -33.90
C ILE A 32 -9.95 20.78 -33.46
N THR A 33 -9.86 20.44 -32.17
CA THR A 33 -10.38 19.16 -31.66
C THR A 33 -11.89 19.04 -31.81
N THR A 34 -12.65 20.11 -31.59
CA THR A 34 -14.11 20.06 -31.79
C THR A 34 -14.50 19.78 -33.24
N TRP A 35 -13.78 20.36 -34.21
CA TRP A 35 -14.02 20.13 -35.63
C TRP A 35 -13.58 18.73 -36.10
N LEU A 36 -12.49 18.19 -35.54
CA LEU A 36 -12.01 16.85 -35.89
C LEU A 36 -12.87 15.74 -35.29
N ILE A 37 -13.29 15.88 -34.03
CA ILE A 37 -14.00 14.82 -33.30
C ILE A 37 -15.48 14.78 -33.67
N PHE A 38 -16.10 15.93 -33.97
CA PHE A 38 -17.52 16.03 -34.30
C PHE A 38 -17.74 16.55 -35.73
N PRO A 39 -17.61 15.70 -36.76
CA PRO A 39 -17.81 16.11 -38.16
C PRO A 39 -19.26 16.47 -38.48
N THR A 40 -20.23 16.00 -37.69
CA THR A 40 -21.66 16.33 -37.84
C THR A 40 -22.18 17.04 -36.59
N PRO A 41 -22.45 18.35 -36.63
CA PRO A 41 -22.96 19.07 -35.47
C PRO A 41 -24.42 18.66 -35.19
N TYR A 42 -24.68 18.07 -34.02
CA TYR A 42 -26.04 17.83 -33.54
C TYR A 42 -26.65 19.15 -33.04
N MET A 43 -27.76 19.59 -33.65
CA MET A 43 -28.51 20.76 -33.17
C MET A 43 -29.38 20.38 -31.97
N ILE A 44 -29.06 20.93 -30.80
CA ILE A 44 -29.84 20.73 -29.57
C ILE A 44 -30.73 21.96 -29.34
N CYS A 45 -32.06 21.79 -29.49
CA CYS A 45 -33.04 22.83 -29.24
C CYS A 45 -33.37 22.94 -27.74
N LEU A 46 -32.65 23.81 -27.03
CA LEU A 46 -32.88 24.12 -25.61
C LEU A 46 -33.55 25.50 -25.46
N PRO A 47 -34.40 25.71 -24.44
CA PRO A 47 -34.88 27.05 -24.09
C PRO A 47 -33.69 27.94 -23.71
N LEU A 48 -33.82 29.25 -23.94
CA LEU A 48 -32.74 30.24 -23.77
C LEU A 48 -32.06 30.17 -22.40
N SER A 49 -32.84 29.92 -21.34
CA SER A 49 -32.35 29.78 -19.97
C SER A 49 -31.33 28.66 -19.80
N MET A 50 -31.59 27.47 -20.37
CA MET A 50 -30.67 26.33 -20.28
C MET A 50 -29.43 26.52 -21.15
N LYS A 51 -29.59 27.14 -22.32
CA LYS A 51 -28.47 27.39 -23.24
C LYS A 51 -27.40 28.32 -22.64
N LEU A 52 -27.81 29.28 -21.81
CA LEU A 52 -26.90 30.26 -21.20
C LEU A 52 -26.46 29.90 -19.77
N MET A 53 -26.94 28.78 -19.21
CA MET A 53 -26.71 28.43 -17.80
C MET A 53 -25.23 28.32 -17.41
N VAL A 54 -24.40 27.75 -18.30
CA VAL A 54 -22.96 27.58 -18.06
C VAL A 54 -22.24 28.93 -17.95
N LEU A 55 -22.64 29.92 -18.75
CA LEU A 55 -22.07 31.27 -18.66
C LEU A 55 -22.44 31.91 -17.32
N PHE A 56 -23.72 31.80 -16.92
CA PHE A 56 -24.18 32.32 -15.64
C PHE A 56 -23.46 31.68 -14.45
N THR A 57 -23.24 30.37 -14.45
CA THR A 57 -22.52 29.71 -13.36
C THR A 57 -21.05 30.13 -13.28
N ILE A 58 -20.37 30.32 -14.42
CA ILE A 58 -18.99 30.84 -14.46
C ILE A 58 -18.95 32.26 -13.89
N PHE A 59 -19.83 33.15 -14.32
CA PHE A 59 -19.87 34.53 -13.80
C PHE A 59 -20.15 34.57 -12.29
N LEU A 60 -21.11 33.77 -11.81
CA LEU A 60 -21.39 33.66 -10.37
C LEU A 60 -20.18 33.11 -9.60
N GLY A 61 -19.47 32.13 -10.16
CA GLY A 61 -18.25 31.58 -9.58
C GLY A 61 -17.14 32.62 -9.43
N VAL A 62 -16.91 33.44 -10.46
CA VAL A 62 -15.91 34.53 -10.42
C VAL A 62 -16.30 35.58 -9.38
N LEU A 63 -17.57 36.00 -9.37
CA LEU A 63 -18.07 36.97 -8.39
C LEU A 63 -17.91 36.46 -6.96
N LEU A 64 -18.38 35.24 -6.66
CA LEU A 64 -18.24 34.64 -5.33
C LEU A 64 -16.77 34.45 -4.94
N GLY A 65 -15.93 33.96 -5.86
CA GLY A 65 -14.50 33.80 -5.62
C GLY A 65 -13.81 35.13 -5.29
N SER A 66 -14.16 36.20 -6.01
CA SER A 66 -13.62 37.54 -5.75
C SER A 66 -14.05 38.07 -4.37
N ILE A 67 -15.31 37.89 -3.98
CA ILE A 67 -15.82 38.31 -2.66
C ILE A 67 -15.11 37.53 -1.54
N LEU A 68 -14.90 36.22 -1.71
CA LEU A 68 -14.16 35.39 -0.76
C LEU A 68 -12.70 35.82 -0.65
N SER A 69 -12.05 36.19 -1.76
CA SER A 69 -10.64 36.63 -1.74
C SER A 69 -10.42 37.97 -1.05
N LEU A 70 -11.45 38.82 -0.97
CA LEU A 70 -11.41 40.11 -0.30
C LEU A 70 -11.64 40.02 1.21
N VAL A 71 -12.04 38.85 1.74
CA VAL A 71 -12.17 38.65 3.19
C VAL A 71 -10.77 38.66 3.81
N GLY A 72 -10.49 39.70 4.60
CA GLY A 72 -9.18 39.90 5.22
C GLY A 72 -8.85 38.88 6.31
N LEU A 73 -7.55 38.75 6.62
CA LEU A 73 -7.01 37.85 7.65
C LEU A 73 -7.44 38.20 9.09
N ASN A 74 -8.13 39.33 9.31
CA ASN A 74 -8.43 39.85 10.64
C ASN A 74 -9.77 39.36 11.22
N ASP A 75 -10.55 38.58 10.46
CA ASP A 75 -11.79 37.97 10.95
C ASP A 75 -11.50 36.67 11.71
N LYS A 76 -12.13 36.47 12.88
CA LYS A 76 -12.16 35.16 13.55
C LYS A 76 -12.69 34.13 12.55
N SER A 77 -11.93 33.08 12.31
CA SER A 77 -12.25 32.10 11.26
C SER A 77 -13.62 31.47 11.51
N LYS A 78 -14.62 31.80 10.68
CA LYS A 78 -15.95 31.16 10.66
C LYS A 78 -15.87 29.64 10.47
N ILE A 79 -14.73 29.15 9.99
CA ILE A 79 -14.35 27.73 9.88
C ILE A 79 -14.47 27.00 11.22
N LEU A 80 -14.16 27.66 12.35
CA LEU A 80 -14.25 27.04 13.68
C LEU A 80 -15.69 26.66 14.06
N ILE A 81 -16.71 27.33 13.49
CA ILE A 81 -18.13 27.03 13.74
C ILE A 81 -18.53 25.71 13.05
N PHE A 82 -17.95 25.40 11.89
CA PHE A 82 -18.18 24.17 11.13
C PHE A 82 -16.89 23.35 11.01
N TYR A 83 -16.25 23.10 12.15
CA TYR A 83 -14.95 22.41 12.16
C TYR A 83 -15.02 20.98 11.60
N SER A 84 -16.06 20.21 11.93
CA SER A 84 -16.20 18.84 11.44
C SER A 84 -16.32 18.76 9.91
N LEU A 85 -17.15 19.62 9.32
CA LEU A 85 -17.37 19.68 7.87
C LEU A 85 -16.11 20.18 7.14
N SER A 86 -15.47 21.24 7.66
CA SER A 86 -14.26 21.78 7.06
C SER A 86 -13.07 20.81 7.17
N PHE A 87 -12.95 20.08 8.28
CA PHE A 87 -11.94 19.03 8.43
C PHE A 87 -12.19 17.86 7.46
N TYR A 88 -13.45 17.47 7.24
CA TYR A 88 -13.79 16.43 6.28
C TYR A 88 -13.48 16.83 4.83
N ILE A 89 -13.77 18.07 4.44
CA ILE A 89 -13.49 18.57 3.08
C ILE A 89 -11.98 18.76 2.88
N SER A 90 -11.27 19.29 3.89
CA SER A 90 -9.81 19.51 3.80
C SER A 90 -9.00 18.21 3.78
N SER A 91 -9.46 17.16 4.45
CA SER A 91 -8.86 15.82 4.40
C SER A 91 -9.19 15.03 3.12
N ILE A 92 -9.67 15.70 2.06
CA ILE A 92 -10.11 15.09 0.79
C ILE A 92 -11.07 13.93 1.08
N TRP A 93 -12.18 14.25 1.75
CA TRP A 93 -13.23 13.29 2.11
C TRP A 93 -12.71 12.02 2.80
N ASN A 94 -11.57 12.10 3.49
CA ASN A 94 -10.92 10.97 4.15
C ASN A 94 -10.51 9.83 3.19
N LEU A 95 -10.42 10.09 1.87
CA LEU A 95 -10.15 9.08 0.83
C LEU A 95 -8.79 8.40 1.03
N ASN A 96 -7.77 9.16 1.44
CA ASN A 96 -6.44 8.61 1.69
C ASN A 96 -6.48 7.54 2.79
N PHE A 97 -7.24 7.78 3.87
CA PHE A 97 -7.40 6.79 4.94
C PHE A 97 -8.21 5.59 4.46
N LEU A 98 -9.31 5.81 3.73
CA LEU A 98 -10.10 4.70 3.18
C LEU A 98 -9.28 3.77 2.27
N SER A 99 -8.40 4.35 1.44
CA SER A 99 -7.58 3.58 0.49
C SER A 99 -6.44 2.79 1.16
N THR A 100 -5.97 3.24 2.33
CA THR A 100 -4.81 2.65 3.02
C THR A 100 -5.19 1.71 4.16
N LEU A 101 -6.42 1.84 4.68
CA LEU A 101 -6.94 0.98 5.73
C LEU A 101 -7.06 -0.47 5.24
N GLY A 102 -6.36 -1.38 5.91
CA GLY A 102 -6.44 -2.82 5.68
C GLY A 102 -5.37 -3.40 4.76
N VAL A 103 -4.76 -2.60 3.87
CA VAL A 103 -3.75 -3.11 2.92
C VAL A 103 -2.58 -3.78 3.67
N ASN A 104 -1.98 -3.09 4.64
CA ASN A 104 -0.81 -3.63 5.35
C ASN A 104 -1.18 -4.68 6.42
N TYR A 105 -2.32 -4.51 7.09
CA TYR A 105 -2.68 -5.32 8.24
C TYR A 105 -2.86 -6.80 7.89
N TYR A 106 -3.58 -7.10 6.80
CA TYR A 106 -3.82 -8.48 6.39
C TYR A 106 -2.53 -9.19 5.96
N PHE A 107 -1.68 -8.55 5.15
CA PHE A 107 -0.41 -9.15 4.73
C PHE A 107 0.52 -9.45 5.92
N LEU A 108 0.57 -8.57 6.92
CA LEU A 108 1.39 -8.79 8.12
C LEU A 108 0.89 -9.98 8.96
N ILE A 109 -0.42 -10.13 9.14
CA ILE A 109 -0.99 -11.29 9.86
C ILE A 109 -0.69 -12.59 9.13
N PHE A 110 -0.87 -12.62 7.81
CA PHE A 110 -0.53 -13.79 7.02
C PHE A 110 0.96 -14.12 7.13
N GLY A 111 1.84 -13.12 7.04
CA GLY A 111 3.28 -13.31 7.21
C GLY A 111 3.65 -13.93 8.57
N ASN A 112 3.00 -13.48 9.65
CA ASN A 112 3.22 -14.04 10.99
C ASN A 112 2.80 -15.52 11.07
N ASN A 113 1.64 -15.87 10.50
CA ASN A 113 1.16 -17.25 10.49
C ASN A 113 2.07 -18.17 9.65
N TYR A 114 2.59 -17.68 8.53
CA TYR A 114 3.56 -18.43 7.72
C TYR A 114 4.84 -18.71 8.52
N ASN A 115 5.38 -17.72 9.23
CA ASN A 115 6.59 -17.89 10.02
C ASN A 115 6.42 -18.95 11.13
N PHE A 116 5.30 -18.92 11.86
CA PHE A 116 5.07 -19.90 12.93
C PHE A 116 4.76 -21.30 12.42
N ILE A 117 3.90 -21.43 11.41
CA ILE A 117 3.43 -22.74 10.95
C ILE A 117 4.46 -23.41 10.05
N VAL A 118 5.00 -22.68 9.08
CA VAL A 118 5.87 -23.26 8.05
C VAL A 118 7.32 -23.30 8.52
N ASP A 119 7.89 -22.15 8.85
CA ASP A 119 9.31 -22.05 9.17
C ASP A 119 9.59 -22.68 10.53
N GLN A 120 8.97 -22.20 11.60
CA GLN A 120 9.21 -22.72 12.95
C GLN A 120 8.50 -24.06 13.24
N GLY A 121 7.45 -24.41 12.49
CA GLY A 121 6.66 -25.63 12.71
C GLY A 121 7.11 -26.79 11.83
N TRP A 122 6.59 -26.84 10.61
CA TRP A 122 6.80 -27.96 9.68
C TRP A 122 8.27 -28.15 9.30
N SER A 123 9.01 -27.06 9.06
CA SER A 123 10.41 -27.18 8.64
C SER A 123 11.31 -27.72 9.75
N GLU A 124 11.07 -27.37 11.02
CA GLU A 124 11.82 -27.95 12.15
C GLU A 124 11.40 -29.39 12.42
N TYR A 125 10.10 -29.71 12.27
CA TYR A 125 9.58 -31.06 12.45
C TYR A 125 10.09 -32.06 11.41
N TYR A 126 10.22 -31.66 10.14
CA TYR A 126 10.82 -32.51 9.11
C TYR A 126 12.33 -32.36 9.00
N GLY A 127 12.88 -31.30 9.57
CA GLY A 127 14.29 -30.97 9.54
C GLY A 127 15.04 -31.45 10.78
N SER A 128 15.90 -30.57 11.28
CA SER A 128 16.99 -30.90 12.18
C SER A 128 16.55 -31.43 13.55
N GLN A 129 15.49 -30.88 14.16
CA GLN A 129 15.10 -31.26 15.53
C GLN A 129 14.58 -32.68 15.61
N ASN A 130 13.69 -33.08 14.68
CA ASN A 130 13.15 -34.42 14.70
C ASN A 130 14.19 -35.46 14.25
N ILE A 131 15.06 -35.11 13.28
CA ILE A 131 16.19 -35.97 12.88
C ILE A 131 17.13 -36.21 14.06
N PHE A 132 17.47 -35.17 14.83
CA PHE A 132 18.30 -35.30 16.03
C PHE A 132 17.65 -36.21 17.09
N ASN A 133 16.35 -36.04 17.33
CA ASN A 133 15.61 -36.88 18.27
C ASN A 133 15.53 -38.34 17.81
N LEU A 134 15.35 -38.60 16.50
CA LEU A 134 15.37 -39.95 15.94
C LEU A 134 16.75 -40.59 16.10
N MET A 135 17.82 -39.87 15.73
CA MET A 135 19.17 -40.39 15.81
C MET A 135 19.59 -40.70 17.25
N SER A 136 19.28 -39.82 18.21
CA SER A 136 19.56 -40.09 19.64
C SER A 136 18.76 -41.29 20.20
N LYS A 137 17.52 -41.48 19.75
CA LYS A 137 16.72 -42.66 20.15
C LYS A 137 17.29 -43.95 19.56
N THR A 138 17.71 -43.94 18.30
CA THR A 138 18.32 -45.12 17.66
C THR A 138 19.67 -45.46 18.27
N SER A 139 20.52 -44.46 18.58
CA SER A 139 21.83 -44.70 19.19
C SER A 139 21.70 -45.27 20.61
N SER A 140 20.78 -44.76 21.43
CA SER A 140 20.52 -45.30 22.77
C SER A 140 19.95 -46.73 22.74
N PHE A 141 19.12 -47.07 21.75
CA PHE A 141 18.65 -48.44 21.54
C PHE A 141 19.79 -49.38 21.13
N LEU A 142 20.63 -48.96 20.17
CA LEU A 142 21.80 -49.73 19.73
C LEU A 142 22.76 -49.97 20.91
N GLN A 143 23.01 -48.95 21.73
CA GLN A 143 23.87 -49.09 22.91
C GLN A 143 23.35 -50.16 23.88
N LYS A 144 22.02 -50.22 24.12
CA LYS A 144 21.41 -51.27 24.96
C LYS A 144 21.58 -52.66 24.35
N MET A 145 21.44 -52.81 23.03
CA MET A 145 21.69 -54.08 22.35
C MET A 145 23.16 -54.52 22.51
N PHE A 146 24.11 -53.59 22.32
CA PHE A 146 25.54 -53.89 22.50
C PHE A 146 25.89 -54.32 23.93
N PHE A 147 25.30 -53.70 24.97
CA PHE A 147 25.53 -54.14 26.34
C PHE A 147 24.98 -55.55 26.63
N ASN A 148 23.93 -55.98 25.93
CA ASN A 148 23.36 -57.31 26.11
C ASN A 148 24.15 -58.41 25.38
N ASN A 149 24.98 -58.04 24.39
CA ASN A 149 25.77 -59.00 23.61
C ASN A 149 26.73 -59.82 24.46
N ILE A 150 27.31 -59.28 25.55
CA ILE A 150 28.19 -60.04 26.45
C ILE A 150 27.44 -61.23 27.10
N LYS A 151 26.19 -61.02 27.54
CA LYS A 151 25.37 -62.10 28.10
C LYS A 151 25.08 -63.19 27.06
N ILE A 152 24.76 -62.79 25.83
CA ILE A 152 24.48 -63.73 24.74
C ILE A 152 25.74 -64.55 24.40
N PHE A 153 26.91 -63.89 24.34
CA PHE A 153 28.18 -64.56 24.08
C PHE A 153 28.54 -65.57 25.18
N LEU A 154 28.31 -65.23 26.46
CA LEU A 154 28.53 -66.12 27.60
C LEU A 154 27.61 -67.35 27.59
N VAL A 155 26.33 -67.17 27.25
CA VAL A 155 25.38 -68.29 27.13
C VAL A 155 25.78 -69.22 25.97
N LEU A 156 26.19 -68.67 24.83
CA LEU A 156 26.72 -69.46 23.70
C LEU A 156 27.97 -70.23 24.09
N PHE A 157 28.90 -69.62 24.84
CA PHE A 157 30.11 -70.29 25.32
C PHE A 157 29.77 -71.45 26.27
N LEU A 158 28.83 -71.25 27.20
CA LEU A 158 28.37 -72.31 28.10
C LEU A 158 27.74 -73.49 27.35
N ILE A 159 26.90 -73.22 26.36
CA ILE A 159 26.30 -74.28 25.52
C ILE A 159 27.40 -75.09 24.82
N TRP A 160 28.42 -74.41 24.30
CA TRP A 160 29.54 -75.07 23.63
C TRP A 160 30.37 -75.95 24.59
N VAL A 161 30.61 -75.50 25.82
CA VAL A 161 31.27 -76.32 26.85
C VAL A 161 30.44 -77.55 27.21
N CYS A 162 29.11 -77.43 27.34
CA CYS A 162 28.24 -78.58 27.58
C CYS A 162 28.31 -79.61 26.45
N ILE A 163 28.39 -79.17 25.19
CA ILE A 163 28.56 -80.04 24.01
C ILE A 163 29.92 -80.73 24.00
N LEU A 164 30.97 -80.13 24.57
CA LEU A 164 32.29 -80.77 24.66
C LEU A 164 32.40 -81.80 25.79
N LEU A 165 31.60 -81.65 26.85
CA LEU A 165 31.59 -82.54 28.01
C LEU A 165 30.68 -83.75 27.83
N PHE A 166 29.72 -83.69 26.88
CA PHE A 166 28.88 -84.80 26.45
C PHE A 166 29.37 -85.39 25.13
#